data_AF-S8D9R2-F1
#
_entry.id   AF-S8D9R2-F1
#
_cell.length_a   1.000
_cell.length_b   1.000
_cell.length_c   1.000
_cell.angle_alpha   90.00
_cell.angle_beta   90.00
_cell.angle_gamma   90.00
#
_symmetry.space_group_name_H-M   'P 1'
#
loop_
_entity.id
_entity.type
_entity.pdbx_description
1 polymer ?
#
loop_
_entity_poly.entity_id
_entity_poly.type
_entity_poly.pdbx_seq_one_letter_code
_entity_poly.pdbx_strand_id
1 'polypeptide(L)'
;SAAKCSYSISDAATSSDGDNSSLLKNFTAESVKSALLGLTPIDVCKWSLVLSVAVSVSKRTLKLLFDPFFWMYFSWTWLFWPWMVAIALALYGLYSFKKYLNGEASIVEQLAIVTSTFTWLTLVPPAYFNGFLEGWPFVFFLVYHYFFFLNVSVRKRLYGDYLPRDHDPKWDITLPNWQKLSFSVAVVAGHWLAAYEGKELHLIHGGWRNNLPIWILVMLAIFMQYHSTLYLAKYSEKVVVPTAVVEFGPYRFVRHPIYASTALLFAAYFFALGAPVSAALVSLACAVYYGWKAELEEAAMEESFGGRYGEYARKVRYRLVPFVY
;
A
#
# COMPACT_ATOMS: atom_id res chain seq x y z
N SER A 1 1.55 32.54 -40.86
CA SER A 1 2.37 33.52 -40.12
C SER A 1 3.38 32.73 -39.31
N ALA A 2 4.63 32.71 -39.76
CA ALA A 2 5.73 31.97 -39.16
C ALA A 2 6.94 32.91 -39.10
N ALA A 3 7.49 33.10 -37.91
CA ALA A 3 8.79 33.74 -37.71
C ALA A 3 9.42 33.01 -36.50
N LYS A 4 10.31 32.05 -36.74
CA LYS A 4 11.77 32.18 -36.94
C LYS A 4 12.47 32.84 -35.77
N CYS A 5 13.22 32.02 -35.05
CA CYS A 5 14.30 32.40 -34.15
C CYS A 5 15.38 33.21 -34.88
N SER A 6 15.98 34.15 -34.17
CA SER A 6 17.36 34.59 -34.38
C SER A 6 17.97 34.92 -33.03
N TYR A 7 19.00 34.15 -32.68
CA TYR A 7 19.93 34.46 -31.59
C TYR A 7 20.90 35.54 -32.08
N SER A 8 21.18 36.51 -31.23
CA SER A 8 22.37 37.36 -31.34
C SER A 8 22.96 37.54 -29.95
N ILE A 9 24.14 36.96 -29.76
CA ILE A 9 25.03 37.18 -28.62
C ILE A 9 25.71 38.53 -28.82
N SER A 10 25.69 39.37 -27.80
CA SER A 10 26.63 40.48 -27.65
C SER A 10 26.99 40.61 -26.18
N ASP A 11 28.19 40.16 -25.84
CA ASP A 11 28.89 40.49 -24.60
C ASP A 11 29.25 41.99 -24.58
N ALA A 12 28.98 42.67 -23.46
CA ALA A 12 29.94 43.48 -22.72
C ALA A 12 29.24 44.44 -21.74
N ALA A 13 29.43 44.15 -20.44
CA ALA A 13 29.61 45.05 -19.30
C ALA A 13 28.84 46.39 -19.23
N THR A 14 27.95 46.54 -18.23
CA THR A 14 28.17 47.30 -16.98
C THR A 14 26.86 47.67 -16.27
N SER A 15 26.90 47.61 -14.94
CA SER A 15 26.12 48.37 -13.96
C SER A 15 24.77 47.83 -13.42
N SER A 16 24.66 48.02 -12.10
CA SER A 16 23.49 48.07 -11.21
C SER A 16 23.12 46.80 -10.42
N ASP A 17 23.57 46.84 -9.17
CA ASP A 17 23.11 46.06 -8.01
C ASP A 17 21.59 46.08 -7.86
N GLY A 18 20.99 44.89 -7.79
CA GLY A 18 19.60 44.68 -7.41
C GLY A 18 19.45 44.55 -5.89
N ASP A 19 18.74 45.52 -5.33
CA ASP A 19 18.45 45.79 -3.92
C ASP A 19 17.78 44.62 -3.16
N ASN A 20 18.60 43.87 -2.40
CA ASN A 20 18.14 42.91 -1.37
C ASN A 20 18.00 43.57 0.03
N SER A 21 18.06 44.91 0.11
CA SER A 21 18.10 45.63 1.40
C SER A 21 16.72 46.05 1.94
N SER A 22 15.65 45.87 1.17
CA SER A 22 14.31 46.36 1.51
C SER A 22 13.52 45.44 2.45
N LEU A 23 13.77 44.12 2.44
CA LEU A 23 13.08 43.16 3.31
C LEU A 23 13.62 43.10 4.75
N LEU A 24 14.88 43.50 4.98
CA LEU A 24 15.51 43.53 6.31
C LEU A 24 15.38 44.88 7.02
N LYS A 25 14.98 45.95 6.32
CA LYS A 25 14.85 47.31 6.89
C LYS A 25 13.53 47.58 7.63
N ASN A 26 12.54 46.69 7.54
CA ASN A 26 11.26 46.87 8.26
C ASN A 26 11.27 46.39 9.73
N PHE A 27 12.39 45.83 10.20
CA PHE A 27 12.64 45.57 11.63
C PHE A 27 13.61 46.60 12.20
N THR A 28 13.28 47.88 12.08
CA THR A 28 14.08 48.97 12.67
C THR A 28 13.86 49.06 14.18
N ALA A 29 14.90 49.46 14.91
CA ALA A 29 14.90 49.66 16.36
C ALA A 29 13.76 50.58 16.85
N GLU A 30 13.23 51.46 16.01
CA GLU A 30 12.07 52.31 16.32
C GLU A 30 10.74 51.54 16.40
N SER A 31 10.54 50.50 15.58
CA SER A 31 9.38 49.60 15.66
C SER A 31 9.40 48.79 16.96
N VAL A 32 10.59 48.34 17.37
CA VAL A 32 10.79 47.66 18.66
C VAL A 32 10.59 48.62 19.83
N LYS A 33 11.06 49.88 19.70
CA LYS A 33 10.93 50.91 20.74
C LYS A 33 9.48 51.38 20.91
N SER A 34 8.70 51.53 19.84
CA SER A 34 7.28 51.90 19.92
C SER A 34 6.42 50.75 20.46
N ALA A 35 6.73 49.50 20.09
CA ALA A 35 6.11 48.32 20.67
C ALA A 35 6.42 48.17 22.17
N LEU A 36 7.66 48.46 22.59
CA LEU A 36 8.06 48.45 24.01
C LEU A 36 7.38 49.56 24.83
N LEU A 37 7.15 50.73 24.24
CA LEU A 37 6.51 51.87 24.90
C LEU A 37 4.99 51.72 25.05
N GLY A 38 4.35 50.86 24.25
CA GLY A 38 2.92 50.56 24.31
C GLY A 38 2.54 49.39 25.23
N LEU A 39 3.51 48.72 25.86
CA LEU A 39 3.26 47.58 26.74
C LEU A 39 2.70 48.04 28.08
N THR A 40 1.51 47.55 28.44
CA THR A 40 1.01 47.74 29.80
C THR A 40 1.74 46.82 30.78
N PRO A 41 1.83 47.16 32.07
CA PRO A 41 2.40 46.28 33.09
C PRO A 41 1.78 44.87 33.11
N ILE A 42 0.50 44.78 32.71
CA ILE A 42 -0.25 43.54 32.61
C ILE A 42 0.23 42.69 31.42
N ASP A 43 0.55 43.31 30.28
CA ASP A 43 1.06 42.59 29.11
C ASP A 43 2.47 42.04 29.34
N VAL A 44 3.33 42.81 30.03
CA VAL A 44 4.65 42.33 30.46
C VAL A 44 4.53 41.11 31.38
N CYS A 45 3.57 41.14 32.32
CA CYS A 45 3.32 40.03 33.23
C CYS A 45 2.81 38.78 32.48
N LYS A 46 1.89 38.94 31.52
CA LYS A 46 1.40 37.86 30.65
C LYS A 46 2.52 37.23 29.83
N TRP A 47 3.34 38.02 29.14
CA TRP A 47 4.45 37.51 28.34
C TRP A 47 5.53 36.83 29.18
N SER A 48 5.81 37.36 30.38
CA SER A 48 6.72 36.72 31.35
C SER A 48 6.19 35.36 31.82
N LEU A 49 4.88 35.25 32.09
CA LEU A 49 4.24 33.99 32.45
C LEU A 49 4.31 32.97 31.30
N VAL A 50 3.97 33.39 30.08
CA VAL A 50 4.05 32.54 28.88
C VAL A 50 5.48 32.04 28.65
N LEU A 51 6.47 32.94 28.76
CA LEU A 51 7.88 32.58 28.62
C LEU A 51 8.32 31.61 29.71
N SER A 52 7.92 31.84 30.97
CA SER A 52 8.24 30.98 32.09
C SER A 52 7.63 29.58 31.95
N VAL A 53 6.37 29.50 31.49
CA VAL A 53 5.71 28.23 31.16
C VAL A 53 6.43 27.54 30.01
N ALA A 54 6.75 28.25 28.93
CA ALA A 54 7.46 27.69 27.78
C ALA A 54 8.86 27.16 28.16
N VAL A 55 9.62 27.90 28.96
CA VAL A 55 10.92 27.47 29.48
C VAL A 55 10.77 26.25 30.40
N SER A 56 9.77 26.24 31.28
CA SER A 56 9.50 25.11 32.18
C SER A 56 9.13 23.84 31.42
N VAL A 57 8.21 23.96 30.44
CA VAL A 57 7.84 22.88 29.53
C VAL A 57 9.07 22.40 28.76
N SER A 58 9.84 23.32 28.16
CA SER A 58 11.05 22.96 27.39
C SER A 58 12.08 22.23 28.25
N LYS A 59 12.31 22.70 29.48
CA LYS A 59 13.24 22.07 30.43
C LYS A 59 12.75 20.69 30.86
N ARG A 60 11.44 20.52 31.07
CA ARG A 60 10.84 19.21 31.41
C ARG A 60 10.93 18.24 30.23
N THR A 61 10.67 18.71 29.01
CA THR A 61 10.82 17.94 27.78
C THR A 61 12.27 17.53 27.56
N LEU A 62 13.24 18.44 27.72
CA LEU A 62 14.67 18.11 27.61
C LEU A 62 15.07 17.05 28.64
N LYS A 63 14.63 17.21 29.91
CA LYS A 63 14.91 16.21 30.95
C LYS A 63 14.36 14.83 30.61
N LEU A 64 13.17 14.75 30.03
CA LEU A 64 12.60 13.48 29.56
C LEU A 64 13.38 12.92 28.36
N LEU A 65 13.74 13.75 27.37
CA LEU A 65 14.49 13.33 26.19
C LEU A 65 15.94 12.92 26.49
N PHE A 66 16.53 13.38 27.59
CA PHE A 66 17.88 12.96 28.01
C PHE A 66 17.85 11.92 29.13
N ASP A 67 16.67 11.47 29.56
CA ASP A 67 16.54 10.42 30.57
C ASP A 67 16.76 9.03 29.93
N PRO A 68 17.79 8.27 30.37
CA PRO A 68 18.01 6.91 29.87
C PRO A 68 16.82 5.98 30.12
N PHE A 69 16.07 6.19 31.21
CA PHE A 69 14.90 5.37 31.52
C PHE A 69 13.74 5.65 30.56
N PHE A 70 13.50 6.91 30.20
CA PHE A 70 12.57 7.26 29.13
C PHE A 70 12.89 6.48 27.85
N TRP A 71 14.13 6.51 27.38
CA TRP A 71 14.51 5.78 26.17
C TRP A 71 14.47 4.26 26.35
N MET A 72 14.75 3.73 27.53
CA MET A 72 14.60 2.31 27.82
C MET A 72 13.14 1.87 27.72
N TYR A 73 12.22 2.53 28.43
CA TYR A 73 10.78 2.20 28.37
C TYR A 73 10.16 2.54 27.01
N PHE A 74 10.58 3.64 26.38
CA PHE A 74 10.19 3.96 25.01
C PHE A 74 10.68 2.86 24.07
N SER A 75 11.93 2.41 24.18
CA SER A 75 12.45 1.29 23.38
C SER A 75 11.66 0.01 23.64
N TRP A 76 11.17 -0.23 24.86
CA TRP A 76 10.32 -1.39 25.16
C TRP A 76 8.98 -1.34 24.43
N THR A 77 8.45 -0.15 24.16
CA THR A 77 7.27 -0.01 23.29
C THR A 77 7.56 -0.45 21.85
N TRP A 78 8.83 -0.50 21.42
CA TRP A 78 9.25 -0.99 20.10
C TRP A 78 9.84 -2.41 20.14
N LEU A 79 10.42 -2.82 21.28
CA LEU A 79 11.06 -4.13 21.49
C LEU A 79 10.01 -5.24 21.72
N PHE A 80 8.96 -4.92 22.49
CA PHE A 80 7.74 -5.70 22.57
C PHE A 80 6.73 -5.05 21.63
N TRP A 81 6.08 -5.82 20.76
CA TRP A 81 5.27 -5.31 19.65
C TRP A 81 4.46 -4.03 19.98
N PRO A 82 4.64 -2.93 19.21
CA PRO A 82 4.05 -1.63 19.52
C PRO A 82 2.53 -1.60 19.27
N TRP A 83 1.74 -2.07 20.24
CA TRP A 83 0.27 -1.99 20.19
C TRP A 83 -0.24 -0.59 19.86
N MET A 84 0.41 0.44 20.40
CA MET A 84 0.06 1.84 20.13
C MET A 84 0.21 2.19 18.65
N VAL A 85 1.27 1.72 17.99
CA VAL A 85 1.49 1.95 16.55
C VAL A 85 0.47 1.17 15.72
N ALA A 86 0.22 -0.09 16.07
CA ALA A 86 -0.77 -0.92 15.38
C ALA A 86 -2.19 -0.31 15.47
N ILE A 87 -2.60 0.15 16.65
CA ILE A 87 -3.90 0.80 16.89
C ILE A 87 -3.96 2.15 16.16
N ALA A 88 -2.92 2.98 16.24
CA ALA A 88 -2.88 4.24 15.51
C ALA A 88 -3.00 4.05 14.00
N LEU A 89 -2.31 3.04 13.44
CA LEU A 89 -2.42 2.66 12.04
C LEU A 89 -3.82 2.13 11.69
N ALA A 90 -4.48 1.36 12.56
CA ALA A 90 -5.88 0.95 12.36
C ALA A 90 -6.81 2.15 12.30
N LEU A 91 -6.75 3.03 13.30
CA LEU A 91 -7.62 4.22 13.38
C LEU A 91 -7.42 5.14 12.17
N TYR A 92 -6.17 5.40 11.80
CA TYR A 92 -5.85 6.21 10.62
C TYR A 92 -6.30 5.53 9.33
N GLY A 93 -6.09 4.21 9.19
CA GLY A 93 -6.57 3.42 8.06
C GLY A 93 -8.09 3.45 7.90
N LEU A 94 -8.85 3.31 9.00
CA LEU A 94 -10.32 3.41 9.00
C LEU A 94 -10.80 4.82 8.67
N TYR A 95 -10.13 5.86 9.20
CA TYR A 95 -10.40 7.25 8.84
C TYR A 95 -10.19 7.49 7.33
N SER A 96 -9.05 7.05 6.80
CA SER A 96 -8.75 7.12 5.37
C SER A 96 -9.73 6.31 4.52
N PHE A 97 -10.17 5.14 5.00
CA PHE A 97 -11.15 4.31 4.31
C PHE A 97 -12.53 5.00 4.22
N LYS A 98 -12.99 5.63 5.31
CA LYS A 98 -14.21 6.45 5.27
C LYS A 98 -14.10 7.56 4.23
N LYS A 99 -12.96 8.25 4.18
CA LYS A 99 -12.71 9.30 3.18
C LYS A 99 -12.66 8.74 1.75
N TYR A 100 -12.12 7.53 1.57
CA TYR A 100 -12.09 6.84 0.28
C TYR A 100 -13.49 6.47 -0.19
N LEU A 101 -14.35 5.99 0.70
CA LEU A 101 -15.76 5.70 0.38
C LEU A 101 -16.53 6.95 -0.05
N ASN A 102 -16.16 8.13 0.45
CA ASN A 102 -16.73 9.41 0.04
C ASN A 102 -16.12 9.98 -1.26
N GLY A 103 -15.11 9.33 -1.84
CA GLY A 103 -14.41 9.81 -3.04
C GLY A 103 -13.41 10.94 -2.79
N GLU A 104 -13.05 11.22 -1.54
CA GLU A 104 -12.22 12.37 -1.13
C GLU A 104 -10.77 11.98 -0.78
N ALA A 105 -10.43 10.68 -0.82
CA ALA A 105 -9.13 10.19 -0.36
C ALA A 105 -7.98 10.53 -1.32
N SER A 106 -6.95 11.17 -0.77
CA SER A 106 -5.65 11.37 -1.40
C SER A 106 -4.88 10.07 -1.58
N ILE A 107 -3.82 10.09 -2.41
CA ILE A 107 -2.93 8.94 -2.62
C ILE A 107 -2.29 8.47 -1.30
N VAL A 108 -1.93 9.40 -0.42
CA VAL A 108 -1.35 9.10 0.89
C VAL A 108 -2.36 8.36 1.77
N GLU A 109 -3.62 8.77 1.76
CA GLU A 109 -4.70 8.11 2.51
C GLU A 109 -5.01 6.73 1.92
N GLN A 110 -4.98 6.57 0.60
CA GLN A 110 -5.11 5.25 -0.03
C GLN A 110 -3.95 4.32 0.35
N LEU A 111 -2.70 4.83 0.36
CA LEU A 111 -1.54 4.09 0.85
C LEU A 111 -1.69 3.73 2.34
N ALA A 112 -2.27 4.62 3.14
CA ALA A 112 -2.52 4.37 4.56
C ALA A 112 -3.53 3.23 4.78
N ILE A 113 -4.60 3.14 3.97
CA ILE A 113 -5.55 2.03 4.01
C ILE A 113 -4.82 0.70 3.77
N VAL A 114 -4.01 0.65 2.71
CA VAL A 114 -3.25 -0.56 2.34
C VAL A 114 -2.24 -0.93 3.42
N THR A 115 -1.49 0.05 3.91
CA THR A 115 -0.48 -0.14 4.96
C THR A 115 -1.10 -0.64 6.26
N SER A 116 -2.23 -0.04 6.67
CA SER A 116 -3.00 -0.47 7.82
C SER A 116 -3.49 -1.91 7.65
N THR A 117 -4.08 -2.23 6.50
CA THR A 117 -4.61 -3.56 6.20
C THR A 117 -3.52 -4.64 6.27
N PHE A 118 -2.36 -4.43 5.62
CA PHE A 118 -1.29 -5.42 5.64
C PHE A 118 -0.57 -5.48 6.99
N THR A 119 -0.49 -4.37 7.74
CA THR A 119 -0.03 -4.43 9.14
C THR A 119 -0.90 -5.38 9.96
N TRP A 120 -2.22 -5.27 9.83
CA TRP A 120 -3.18 -6.09 10.57
C TRP A 120 -3.38 -7.51 10.05
N LEU A 121 -2.89 -7.81 8.84
CA LEU A 121 -2.85 -9.16 8.28
C LEU A 121 -1.53 -9.86 8.59
N THR A 122 -0.38 -9.24 8.34
CA THR A 122 0.90 -9.96 8.33
C THR A 122 1.76 -9.70 9.56
N LEU A 123 1.58 -8.59 10.28
CA LEU A 123 2.43 -8.20 11.41
C LEU A 123 1.72 -8.36 12.77
N VAL A 124 0.54 -7.77 12.94
CA VAL A 124 -0.18 -7.80 14.23
C VAL A 124 -0.43 -9.22 14.74
N PRO A 125 -0.95 -10.17 13.92
CA PRO A 125 -1.29 -11.47 14.47
C PRO A 125 -0.05 -12.26 14.95
N PRO A 126 1.03 -12.43 14.16
CA PRO A 126 2.25 -13.08 14.65
C PRO A 126 2.83 -12.39 15.88
N ALA A 127 2.80 -11.06 15.92
CA ALA A 127 3.33 -10.30 17.03
C ALA A 127 2.52 -10.48 18.33
N TYR A 128 1.19 -10.58 18.24
CA TYR A 128 0.34 -10.84 19.39
C TYR A 128 0.62 -12.20 20.01
N PHE A 129 0.73 -13.25 19.20
CA PHE A 129 0.94 -14.61 19.70
C PHE A 129 2.39 -14.89 20.13
N ASN A 130 3.38 -14.22 19.54
CA ASN A 130 4.80 -14.45 19.87
C ASN A 130 5.37 -13.42 20.86
N GLY A 131 4.76 -12.24 21.00
CA GLY A 131 5.26 -11.12 21.82
C GLY A 131 6.36 -10.28 21.15
N PHE A 132 6.87 -10.72 20.01
CA PHE A 132 7.90 -10.04 19.21
C PHE A 132 7.65 -10.30 17.72
N LEU A 133 8.39 -9.60 16.86
CA LEU A 133 8.41 -9.85 15.43
C LEU A 133 9.82 -10.07 14.90
N GLU A 134 9.95 -11.08 14.04
CA GLU A 134 11.16 -11.33 13.26
C GLU A 134 10.83 -12.14 12.00
N GLY A 135 11.74 -12.15 11.03
CA GLY A 135 11.66 -13.05 9.88
C GLY A 135 10.52 -12.77 8.90
N TRP A 136 9.78 -13.81 8.54
CA TRP A 136 8.80 -13.81 7.45
C TRP A 136 7.68 -12.77 7.53
N PRO A 137 7.06 -12.48 8.70
CA PRO A 137 6.09 -11.39 8.84
C PRO A 137 6.53 -10.07 8.18
N PHE A 138 7.77 -9.63 8.37
CA PHE A 138 8.30 -8.40 7.75
C PHE A 138 8.49 -8.55 6.23
N VAL A 139 9.01 -9.69 5.79
CA VAL A 139 9.18 -9.97 4.37
C VAL A 139 7.82 -9.93 3.67
N PHE A 140 6.82 -10.61 4.21
CA PHE A 140 5.48 -10.64 3.63
C PHE A 140 4.75 -9.30 3.73
N PHE A 141 4.97 -8.52 4.78
CA PHE A 141 4.49 -7.14 4.84
C PHE A 141 4.96 -6.34 3.61
N LEU A 142 6.26 -6.38 3.31
CA LEU A 142 6.82 -5.67 2.16
C LEU A 142 6.39 -6.28 0.82
N VAL A 143 6.36 -7.60 0.72
CA VAL A 143 5.92 -8.31 -0.49
C VAL A 143 4.45 -8.02 -0.79
N TYR A 144 3.56 -8.00 0.22
CA TYR A 144 2.14 -7.69 0.03
C TYR A 144 1.97 -6.26 -0.48
N HIS A 145 2.67 -5.29 0.11
CA HIS A 145 2.69 -3.93 -0.41
C HIS A 145 3.08 -3.93 -1.89
N TYR A 146 4.27 -4.46 -2.21
CA TYR A 146 4.76 -4.48 -3.57
C TYR A 146 3.79 -5.16 -4.54
N PHE A 147 3.25 -6.32 -4.16
CA PHE A 147 2.35 -7.14 -4.98
C PHE A 147 1.04 -6.41 -5.33
N PHE A 148 0.38 -5.79 -4.35
CA PHE A 148 -0.89 -5.10 -4.57
C PHE A 148 -0.73 -3.72 -5.22
N PHE A 149 0.44 -3.08 -5.08
CA PHE A 149 0.78 -1.86 -5.83
C PHE A 149 1.17 -2.11 -7.29
N LEU A 150 1.55 -3.34 -7.63
CA LEU A 150 2.09 -3.69 -8.94
C LEU A 150 1.15 -3.30 -10.08
N ASN A 151 -0.16 -3.46 -9.89
CA ASN A 151 -1.17 -3.05 -10.85
C ASN A 151 -1.13 -1.55 -11.17
N VAL A 152 -0.95 -0.71 -10.15
CA VAL A 152 -0.83 0.73 -10.32
C VAL A 152 0.50 1.07 -11.00
N SER A 153 1.61 0.44 -10.58
CA SER A 153 2.94 0.68 -11.13
C SER A 153 3.05 0.32 -12.61
N VAL A 154 2.54 -0.84 -13.02
CA VAL A 154 2.56 -1.29 -14.43
C VAL A 154 1.74 -0.33 -15.30
N ARG A 155 0.55 0.07 -14.84
CA ARG A 155 -0.30 1.00 -15.60
C ARG A 155 0.33 2.38 -15.73
N LYS A 156 0.85 2.94 -14.63
CA LYS A 156 1.54 4.23 -14.66
C LYS A 156 2.74 4.21 -15.62
N ARG A 157 3.48 3.10 -15.69
CA ARG A 157 4.58 2.92 -16.63
C ARG A 157 4.13 2.90 -18.10
N LEU A 158 3.00 2.25 -18.39
CA LEU A 158 2.52 2.09 -19.77
C LEU A 158 1.80 3.33 -20.31
N TYR A 159 1.02 4.02 -19.46
CA TYR A 159 0.07 5.06 -19.90
C TYR A 159 0.30 6.44 -19.26
N GLY A 160 1.21 6.57 -18.29
CA GLY A 160 1.43 7.82 -17.57
C GLY A 160 0.32 8.18 -16.58
N ASP A 161 0.29 9.45 -16.16
CA ASP A 161 -0.72 10.00 -15.25
C ASP A 161 -1.92 10.55 -16.06
N TYR A 162 -2.95 9.71 -16.21
CA TYR A 162 -4.37 10.01 -16.52
C TYR A 162 -4.76 10.61 -17.89
N LEU A 163 -5.28 9.74 -18.76
CA LEU A 163 -6.51 10.06 -19.49
C LEU A 163 -7.70 9.66 -18.59
N PRO A 164 -8.68 10.54 -18.32
CA PRO A 164 -9.88 10.16 -17.59
C PRO A 164 -10.58 8.98 -18.30
N ARG A 165 -11.04 8.02 -17.51
CA ARG A 165 -11.76 6.84 -18.01
C ARG A 165 -13.13 7.28 -18.50
N ASP A 166 -13.49 6.91 -19.72
CA ASP A 166 -14.90 6.72 -20.00
C ASP A 166 -15.26 5.37 -19.37
N HIS A 167 -16.15 5.44 -18.39
CA HIS A 167 -16.58 4.29 -17.61
C HIS A 167 -17.60 3.49 -18.43
N ASP A 168 -17.27 2.24 -18.76
CA ASP A 168 -18.21 1.30 -19.37
C ASP A 168 -18.73 0.35 -18.28
N PRO A 169 -19.99 0.51 -17.83
CA PRO A 169 -20.58 -0.30 -16.76
C PRO A 169 -20.58 -1.81 -17.05
N LYS A 170 -20.44 -2.21 -18.32
CA LYS A 170 -20.37 -3.62 -18.72
C LYS A 170 -19.22 -4.36 -18.02
N TRP A 171 -18.10 -3.69 -17.82
CA TRP A 171 -16.87 -4.30 -17.32
C TRP A 171 -16.70 -4.14 -15.81
N ASP A 172 -17.66 -3.51 -15.12
CA ASP A 172 -17.69 -3.36 -13.66
C ASP A 172 -18.33 -4.59 -12.99
N ILE A 173 -17.70 -5.73 -13.23
CA ILE A 173 -18.16 -7.01 -12.70
C ILE A 173 -17.78 -7.09 -11.22
N THR A 174 -18.80 -6.92 -10.37
CA THR A 174 -18.64 -6.96 -8.92
C THR A 174 -19.54 -8.01 -8.28
N LEU A 175 -19.02 -8.66 -7.25
CA LEU A 175 -19.80 -9.60 -6.45
C LEU A 175 -20.63 -8.86 -5.38
N PRO A 176 -21.74 -9.46 -4.92
CA PRO A 176 -22.53 -8.97 -3.79
C PRO A 176 -21.69 -8.64 -2.55
N ASN A 177 -22.10 -7.63 -1.80
CA ASN A 177 -21.36 -7.15 -0.62
C ASN A 177 -21.15 -8.25 0.44
N TRP A 178 -22.11 -9.16 0.62
CA TRP A 178 -21.97 -10.26 1.57
C TRP A 178 -20.85 -11.22 1.17
N GLN A 179 -20.68 -11.51 -0.13
CA GLN A 179 -19.59 -12.38 -0.61
C GLN A 179 -18.22 -11.74 -0.41
N LYS A 180 -18.11 -10.42 -0.71
CA LYS A 180 -16.90 -9.64 -0.45
C LYS A 180 -16.57 -9.64 1.04
N LEU A 181 -17.56 -9.41 1.90
CA LEU A 181 -17.39 -9.44 3.35
C LEU A 181 -16.96 -10.82 3.84
N SER A 182 -17.63 -11.90 3.39
CA SER A 182 -17.28 -13.27 3.77
C SER A 182 -15.85 -13.62 3.35
N PHE A 183 -15.43 -13.24 2.15
CA PHE A 183 -14.05 -13.43 1.70
C PHE A 183 -13.05 -12.65 2.56
N SER A 184 -13.31 -11.36 2.82
CA SER A 184 -12.45 -10.54 3.68
C SER A 184 -12.35 -11.09 5.10
N VAL A 185 -13.47 -11.54 5.69
CA VAL A 185 -13.49 -12.18 7.01
C VAL A 185 -12.67 -13.46 7.01
N ALA A 186 -12.82 -14.32 5.99
CA ALA A 186 -12.04 -15.55 5.87
C ALA A 186 -10.53 -15.28 5.75
N VAL A 187 -10.13 -14.26 4.98
CA VAL A 187 -8.72 -13.86 4.84
C VAL A 187 -8.17 -13.37 6.18
N VAL A 188 -8.89 -12.48 6.88
CA VAL A 188 -8.47 -11.97 8.20
C VAL A 188 -8.39 -13.11 9.22
N ALA A 189 -9.44 -13.92 9.31
CA ALA A 189 -9.49 -15.06 10.23
C ALA A 189 -8.37 -16.07 9.94
N GLY A 190 -8.08 -16.34 8.67
CA GLY A 190 -6.99 -17.23 8.27
C GLY A 190 -5.61 -16.70 8.66
N HIS A 191 -5.37 -15.39 8.58
CA HIS A 191 -4.10 -14.79 9.03
C HIS A 191 -3.94 -14.85 10.55
N TRP A 192 -5.03 -14.61 11.30
CA TRP A 192 -5.02 -14.75 12.75
C TRP A 192 -4.86 -16.21 13.20
N LEU A 193 -5.57 -17.12 12.54
CA LEU A 193 -5.44 -18.56 12.78
C LEU A 193 -4.01 -19.02 12.46
N ALA A 194 -3.39 -18.52 11.39
CA ALA A 194 -2.04 -18.91 11.02
C ALA A 194 -0.99 -18.48 12.04
N ALA A 195 -1.19 -17.33 12.67
CA ALA A 195 -0.31 -16.88 13.74
C ALA A 195 -0.50 -17.68 15.04
N TYR A 196 -1.70 -18.23 15.26
CA TYR A 196 -1.99 -19.14 16.38
C TYR A 196 -1.52 -20.58 16.12
N GLU A 197 -1.74 -21.09 14.91
CA GLU A 197 -1.39 -22.44 14.45
C GLU A 197 0.10 -22.59 14.18
N GLY A 198 0.72 -21.52 13.66
CA GLY A 198 2.09 -21.49 13.21
C GLY A 198 3.09 -21.74 14.34
N LYS A 199 4.30 -22.14 13.95
CA LYS A 199 5.40 -22.31 14.90
C LYS A 199 5.80 -20.96 15.46
N GLU A 200 6.31 -20.95 16.69
CA GLU A 200 6.92 -19.77 17.27
C GLU A 200 8.01 -19.24 16.33
N LEU A 201 8.05 -17.92 16.12
CA LEU A 201 8.85 -17.32 15.04
C LEU A 201 10.34 -17.67 15.13
N HIS A 202 10.87 -17.81 16.34
CA HIS A 202 12.28 -18.18 16.58
C HIS A 202 12.62 -19.62 16.19
N LEU A 203 11.62 -20.49 16.03
CA LEU A 203 11.79 -21.86 15.53
C LEU A 203 11.78 -21.91 14.00
N ILE A 204 11.36 -20.83 13.35
CA ILE A 204 11.35 -20.72 11.89
C ILE A 204 12.75 -20.33 11.44
N HIS A 205 13.42 -21.27 10.76
CA HIS A 205 14.83 -21.12 10.42
C HIS A 205 15.01 -19.99 9.40
N GLY A 206 15.87 -19.01 9.69
CA GLY A 206 16.15 -17.86 8.81
C GLY A 206 17.05 -18.14 7.59
N GLY A 207 17.43 -19.40 7.33
CA GLY A 207 18.40 -19.75 6.28
C GLY A 207 17.80 -19.90 4.87
N TRP A 208 18.48 -19.37 3.85
CA TRP A 208 18.00 -19.37 2.45
C TRP A 208 17.72 -20.77 1.87
N ARG A 209 18.51 -21.79 2.25
CA ARG A 209 18.36 -23.17 1.73
C ARG A 209 17.06 -23.84 2.17
N ASN A 210 16.68 -23.69 3.44
CA ASN A 210 15.45 -24.27 3.97
C ASN A 210 14.21 -23.49 3.51
N ASN A 211 14.40 -22.21 3.18
CA ASN A 211 13.37 -21.28 2.76
C ASN A 211 13.22 -21.17 1.23
N LEU A 212 14.01 -21.94 0.47
CA LEU A 212 14.00 -21.90 -0.99
C LEU A 212 12.61 -22.14 -1.60
N PRO A 213 11.79 -23.10 -1.11
CA PRO A 213 10.43 -23.30 -1.63
C PRO A 213 9.54 -22.06 -1.46
N ILE A 214 9.62 -21.38 -0.31
CA ILE A 214 8.81 -20.18 -0.03
C ILE A 214 9.21 -19.05 -0.98
N TRP A 215 10.52 -18.83 -1.16
CA TRP A 215 11.01 -17.84 -2.12
C TRP A 215 10.57 -18.14 -3.55
N ILE A 216 10.59 -19.41 -3.97
CA ILE A 216 10.08 -19.82 -5.29
C ILE A 216 8.60 -19.47 -5.43
N LEU A 217 7.78 -19.76 -4.41
CA LEU A 217 6.35 -19.42 -4.43
C LEU A 217 6.12 -17.90 -4.51
N VAL A 218 6.86 -17.11 -3.73
CA VAL A 218 6.77 -15.64 -3.76
C VAL A 218 7.17 -15.10 -5.13
N MET A 219 8.30 -15.57 -5.69
CA MET A 219 8.77 -15.13 -7.00
C MET A 219 7.81 -15.54 -8.11
N LEU A 220 7.23 -16.74 -8.05
CA LEU A 220 6.23 -17.22 -8.99
C LEU A 220 4.96 -16.37 -8.91
N ALA A 221 4.49 -16.04 -7.71
CA ALA A 221 3.32 -15.17 -7.50
C ALA A 221 3.55 -13.77 -8.10
N ILE A 222 4.70 -13.15 -7.80
CA ILE A 222 5.05 -11.84 -8.34
C ILE A 222 5.19 -11.88 -9.87
N PHE A 223 5.86 -12.90 -10.41
CA PHE A 223 6.02 -13.10 -11.85
C PHE A 223 4.66 -13.24 -12.55
N MET A 224 3.78 -14.10 -12.04
CA MET A 224 2.43 -14.27 -12.57
C MET A 224 1.64 -12.96 -12.49
N GLN A 225 1.65 -12.27 -11.35
CA GLN A 225 0.95 -11.00 -11.18
C GLN A 225 1.43 -9.94 -12.16
N TYR A 226 2.75 -9.81 -12.32
CA TYR A 226 3.36 -8.82 -13.21
C TYR A 226 3.02 -9.06 -14.67
N HIS A 227 3.29 -10.26 -15.18
CA HIS A 227 3.06 -10.55 -16.58
C HIS A 227 1.57 -10.56 -16.93
N SER A 228 0.71 -11.05 -16.04
CA SER A 228 -0.73 -11.06 -16.28
C SER A 228 -1.31 -9.64 -16.35
N THR A 229 -0.86 -8.77 -15.44
CA THR A 229 -1.25 -7.35 -15.44
C THR A 229 -0.72 -6.63 -16.68
N LEU A 230 0.55 -6.85 -17.04
CA LEU A 230 1.18 -6.23 -18.19
C LEU A 230 0.44 -6.57 -19.49
N TYR A 231 0.13 -7.85 -19.71
CA TYR A 231 -0.57 -8.29 -20.91
C TYR A 231 -2.04 -7.85 -20.92
N LEU A 232 -2.74 -7.94 -19.78
CA LEU A 232 -4.12 -7.46 -19.70
C LEU A 232 -4.21 -5.97 -20.00
N ALA A 233 -3.31 -5.16 -19.41
CA ALA A 233 -3.25 -3.73 -19.64
C ALA A 233 -3.00 -3.44 -21.13
N LYS A 234 -1.98 -4.05 -21.75
CA LYS A 234 -1.62 -3.82 -23.15
C LYS A 234 -2.74 -4.15 -24.15
N TYR A 235 -3.58 -5.14 -23.85
CA TYR A 235 -4.68 -5.61 -24.70
C TYR A 235 -6.05 -5.18 -24.18
N SER A 236 -6.08 -4.09 -23.40
CA SER A 236 -7.31 -3.43 -22.98
C SER A 236 -7.24 -1.95 -23.32
N GLU A 237 -8.30 -1.43 -23.90
CA GLU A 237 -8.51 0.01 -23.98
C GLU A 237 -8.75 0.57 -22.58
N LYS A 238 -7.96 1.60 -22.24
CA LYS A 238 -8.02 2.31 -20.95
C LYS A 238 -7.93 1.37 -19.72
N VAL A 239 -7.37 0.17 -19.91
CA VAL A 239 -7.18 -0.87 -18.89
C VAL A 239 -8.50 -1.44 -18.31
N VAL A 240 -9.61 -1.30 -19.03
CA VAL A 240 -10.92 -1.79 -18.58
C VAL A 240 -11.62 -2.59 -19.67
N VAL A 241 -11.62 -2.08 -20.91
CA VAL A 241 -12.32 -2.73 -22.02
C VAL A 241 -11.33 -3.62 -22.77
N PRO A 242 -11.45 -4.96 -22.73
CA PRO A 242 -10.57 -5.83 -23.48
C PRO A 242 -10.77 -5.63 -24.98
N THR A 243 -9.68 -5.57 -25.74
CA THR A 243 -9.72 -5.50 -27.22
C THR A 243 -9.44 -6.86 -27.86
N ALA A 244 -8.78 -7.76 -27.12
CA ALA A 244 -8.49 -9.11 -27.56
C ALA A 244 -8.48 -10.10 -26.38
N VAL A 245 -8.67 -11.38 -26.72
CA VAL A 245 -8.45 -12.48 -25.77
C VAL A 245 -6.94 -12.69 -25.63
N VAL A 246 -6.43 -12.58 -24.41
CA VAL A 246 -5.01 -12.77 -24.11
C VAL A 246 -4.75 -14.24 -23.81
N GLU A 247 -3.99 -14.93 -24.67
CA GLU A 247 -3.75 -16.37 -24.56
C GLU A 247 -2.30 -16.75 -24.23
N PHE A 248 -1.43 -15.77 -23.97
CA PHE A 248 0.00 -15.98 -23.79
C PHE A 248 0.50 -15.49 -22.42
N GLY A 249 1.76 -15.78 -22.12
CA GLY A 249 2.28 -15.57 -20.77
C GLY A 249 1.61 -16.51 -19.76
N PRO A 250 1.30 -16.05 -18.54
CA PRO A 250 0.58 -16.85 -17.55
C PRO A 250 -0.80 -17.36 -18.01
N TYR A 251 -1.47 -16.62 -18.91
CA TYR A 251 -2.77 -17.00 -19.48
C TYR A 251 -2.75 -18.30 -20.31
N ARG A 252 -1.56 -18.82 -20.65
CA ARG A 252 -1.45 -20.13 -21.33
C ARG A 252 -1.70 -21.32 -20.40
N PHE A 253 -1.58 -21.10 -19.08
CA PHE A 253 -1.66 -22.16 -18.07
C PHE A 253 -3.00 -22.15 -17.34
N VAL A 254 -3.50 -20.96 -17.02
CA VAL A 254 -4.78 -20.73 -16.33
C VAL A 254 -5.47 -19.50 -16.91
N ARG A 255 -6.80 -19.46 -16.89
CA ARG A 255 -7.58 -18.35 -17.46
C ARG A 255 -7.58 -17.09 -16.61
N HIS A 256 -7.41 -17.23 -15.29
CA HIS A 256 -7.43 -16.12 -14.32
C HIS A 256 -6.14 -16.04 -13.50
N PRO A 257 -4.98 -15.79 -14.13
CA PRO A 257 -3.68 -15.85 -13.47
C PRO A 257 -3.44 -14.76 -12.42
N ILE A 258 -4.18 -13.64 -12.45
CA ILE A 258 -4.13 -12.59 -11.40
C ILE A 258 -4.75 -13.09 -10.08
N TYR A 259 -5.84 -13.86 -10.17
CA TYR A 259 -6.46 -14.48 -8.99
C TYR A 259 -5.61 -15.63 -8.47
N ALA A 260 -5.06 -16.43 -9.39
CA ALA A 260 -4.13 -17.50 -9.06
C ALA A 260 -2.87 -16.96 -8.33
N SER A 261 -2.27 -15.86 -8.80
CA SER A 261 -1.12 -15.24 -8.12
C SER A 261 -1.46 -14.71 -6.73
N THR A 262 -2.67 -14.18 -6.53
CA THR A 262 -3.11 -13.71 -5.21
C THR A 262 -3.28 -14.87 -4.23
N ALA A 263 -3.94 -15.95 -4.67
CA ALA A 263 -4.07 -17.17 -3.88
C ALA A 263 -2.71 -17.81 -3.57
N LEU A 264 -1.79 -17.81 -4.54
CA LEU A 264 -0.43 -18.33 -4.37
C LEU A 264 0.39 -17.52 -3.35
N LEU A 265 0.26 -16.19 -3.36
CA LEU A 265 0.91 -15.32 -2.38
C LEU A 265 0.39 -15.58 -0.95
N PHE A 266 -0.92 -15.76 -0.80
CA PHE A 266 -1.52 -16.13 0.47
C PHE A 266 -1.01 -17.50 0.94
N ALA A 267 -1.02 -18.51 0.07
CA ALA A 267 -0.47 -19.83 0.39
C ALA A 267 1.00 -19.77 0.81
N ALA A 268 1.83 -18.96 0.13
CA ALA A 268 3.24 -18.77 0.49
C ALA A 268 3.40 -18.21 1.91
N TYR A 269 2.56 -17.26 2.33
CA TYR A 269 2.56 -16.73 3.70
C TYR A 269 2.25 -17.82 4.73
N PHE A 270 1.19 -18.60 4.50
CA PHE A 270 0.78 -19.65 5.44
C PHE A 270 1.81 -20.78 5.55
N PHE A 271 2.40 -21.19 4.42
CA PHE A 271 3.49 -22.17 4.45
C PHE A 271 4.74 -21.64 5.14
N ALA A 272 5.03 -20.34 5.02
CA ALA A 272 6.16 -19.73 5.72
C ALA A 272 6.00 -19.73 7.24
N LEU A 273 4.77 -19.65 7.75
CA LEU A 273 4.45 -19.79 9.17
C LEU A 273 4.25 -21.24 9.61
N GLY A 274 4.26 -22.20 8.68
CA GLY A 274 3.99 -23.61 8.97
C GLY A 274 2.55 -23.87 9.38
N ALA A 275 1.59 -23.14 8.80
CA ALA A 275 0.16 -23.16 9.15
C ALA A 275 -0.70 -23.79 8.03
N PRO A 276 -0.69 -25.13 7.87
CA PRO A 276 -1.40 -25.82 6.78
C PRO A 276 -2.93 -25.72 6.85
N VAL A 277 -3.55 -25.67 8.04
CA VAL A 277 -5.00 -25.54 8.19
C VAL A 277 -5.45 -24.17 7.72
N SER A 278 -4.72 -23.13 8.13
CA SER A 278 -4.94 -21.75 7.67
C SER A 278 -4.73 -21.61 6.16
N ALA A 279 -3.70 -22.27 5.62
CA ALA A 279 -3.47 -22.35 4.17
C ALA A 279 -4.68 -22.95 3.43
N ALA A 280 -5.22 -24.08 3.92
CA ALA A 280 -6.38 -24.74 3.33
C ALA A 280 -7.65 -23.86 3.39
N LEU A 281 -7.92 -23.23 4.55
CA LEU A 281 -9.06 -22.34 4.75
C LEU A 281 -9.04 -21.18 3.74
N VAL A 282 -7.91 -20.48 3.63
CA VAL A 282 -7.82 -19.29 2.75
C VAL A 282 -7.75 -19.70 1.28
N SER A 283 -7.11 -20.82 0.95
CA SER A 283 -7.13 -21.35 -0.43
C SER A 283 -8.55 -21.68 -0.87
N LEU A 284 -9.36 -22.28 -0.01
CA LEU A 284 -10.78 -22.54 -0.28
C LEU A 284 -11.57 -21.24 -0.44
N ALA A 285 -11.36 -20.26 0.44
CA ALA A 285 -12.01 -18.96 0.34
C ALA A 285 -11.66 -18.26 -0.99
N CYS A 286 -10.40 -18.30 -1.41
CA CYS A 286 -9.97 -17.81 -2.71
C CYS A 286 -10.62 -18.57 -3.87
N ALA A 287 -10.65 -19.90 -3.82
CA ALA A 287 -11.25 -20.72 -4.89
C ALA A 287 -12.74 -20.40 -5.07
N VAL A 288 -13.50 -20.26 -3.97
CA VAL A 288 -14.93 -19.92 -4.01
C VAL A 288 -15.14 -18.49 -4.52
N TYR A 289 -14.49 -17.50 -3.90
CA TYR A 289 -14.68 -16.09 -4.25
C TYR A 289 -14.24 -15.78 -5.69
N TYR A 290 -13.03 -16.20 -6.06
CA TYR A 290 -12.52 -15.99 -7.42
C TYR A 290 -13.18 -16.90 -8.43
N GLY A 291 -13.73 -18.05 -8.02
CA GLY A 291 -14.53 -18.92 -8.88
C GLY A 291 -15.81 -18.22 -9.36
N TRP A 292 -16.59 -17.65 -8.43
CA TRP A 292 -17.78 -16.87 -8.77
C TRP A 292 -17.45 -15.63 -9.60
N LYS A 293 -16.37 -14.92 -9.23
CA LYS A 293 -15.95 -13.74 -10.00
C LYS A 293 -15.52 -14.12 -11.42
N ALA A 294 -14.75 -15.19 -11.55
CA ALA A 294 -14.33 -15.72 -12.84
C ALA A 294 -15.54 -16.05 -13.70
N GLU A 295 -16.55 -16.75 -13.20
CA GLU A 295 -17.75 -17.12 -13.98
C GLU A 295 -18.46 -15.92 -14.61
N LEU A 296 -18.63 -14.84 -13.86
CA LEU A 296 -19.22 -13.60 -14.37
C LEU A 296 -18.34 -12.94 -15.43
N GLU A 297 -17.02 -12.91 -15.19
CA GLU A 297 -16.05 -12.37 -16.15
C GLU A 297 -15.97 -13.20 -17.44
N GLU A 298 -16.01 -14.54 -17.34
CA GLU A 298 -16.03 -15.45 -18.49
C GLU A 298 -17.32 -15.26 -19.30
N ALA A 299 -18.47 -15.04 -18.66
CA ALA A 299 -19.73 -14.76 -19.37
C ALA A 299 -19.68 -13.45 -20.18
N ALA A 300 -19.12 -12.38 -19.60
CA ALA A 300 -18.94 -11.11 -20.30
C ALA A 300 -17.91 -11.21 -21.45
N MET A 301 -16.88 -12.03 -21.28
CA MET A 301 -15.90 -12.33 -22.32
C MET A 301 -16.52 -13.14 -23.47
N GLU A 302 -17.34 -14.14 -23.18
CA GLU A 302 -18.06 -14.93 -24.19
C GLU A 302 -19.06 -14.05 -24.96
N GLU A 303 -19.79 -13.15 -24.29
CA GLU A 303 -20.69 -12.20 -24.97
C GLU A 303 -19.93 -11.27 -25.91
N SER A 304 -18.73 -10.82 -25.53
CA SER A 304 -17.94 -9.83 -26.28
C SER A 304 -17.10 -10.44 -27.40
N PHE A 305 -16.63 -11.68 -27.24
CA PHE A 305 -15.68 -12.31 -28.15
C PHE A 305 -16.15 -13.63 -28.75
N GLY A 306 -17.29 -14.17 -28.30
CA GLY A 306 -17.92 -15.38 -28.80
C GLY A 306 -16.94 -16.54 -28.98
N GLY A 307 -16.96 -17.16 -30.16
CA GLY A 307 -16.17 -18.33 -30.49
C GLY A 307 -14.66 -18.20 -30.25
N ARG A 308 -14.10 -16.98 -30.28
CA ARG A 308 -12.67 -16.76 -29.96
C ARG A 308 -12.37 -17.02 -28.49
N TYR A 309 -13.25 -16.60 -27.58
CA TYR A 309 -13.09 -16.91 -26.17
C TYR A 309 -13.40 -18.39 -25.89
N GLY A 310 -14.42 -18.96 -26.53
CA GLY A 310 -14.71 -20.39 -26.45
C GLY A 310 -13.57 -21.30 -26.94
N GLU A 311 -12.84 -20.91 -27.98
CA GLU A 311 -11.61 -21.58 -28.42
C GLU A 311 -10.51 -21.56 -27.36
N TYR A 312 -10.25 -20.37 -26.81
CA TYR A 312 -9.31 -20.21 -25.71
C TYR A 312 -9.69 -21.04 -24.48
N ALA A 313 -10.96 -21.02 -24.08
CA ALA A 313 -11.46 -21.76 -22.92
C ALA A 313 -11.35 -23.28 -23.08
N ARG A 314 -11.52 -23.81 -24.30
CA ARG A 314 -11.27 -25.22 -24.60
C ARG A 314 -9.80 -25.60 -24.51
N LYS A 315 -8.91 -24.69 -24.96
CA LYS A 315 -7.46 -24.90 -24.94
C LYS A 315 -6.88 -24.81 -23.52
N VAL A 316 -7.28 -23.81 -22.76
CA VAL A 316 -6.84 -23.56 -21.38
C VAL A 316 -7.95 -23.97 -20.43
N ARG A 317 -7.92 -25.23 -19.99
CA ARG A 317 -9.02 -25.86 -19.24
C ARG A 317 -9.18 -25.34 -17.81
N TYR A 318 -8.10 -24.87 -17.17
CA TYR A 318 -8.09 -24.50 -15.76
C TYR A 318 -8.36 -23.01 -15.56
N ARG A 319 -9.17 -22.66 -14.56
CA ARG A 319 -9.48 -21.28 -14.18
C ARG A 319 -8.39 -20.66 -13.32
N LEU A 320 -8.01 -21.32 -12.23
CA LEU A 320 -7.17 -20.77 -11.17
C LEU A 320 -5.95 -21.64 -10.86
N VAL A 321 -6.16 -22.95 -10.67
CA VAL A 321 -5.10 -23.87 -10.24
C VAL A 321 -4.95 -24.96 -11.29
N PRO A 322 -3.78 -25.06 -11.95
CA PRO A 322 -3.53 -26.12 -12.90
C PRO A 322 -3.87 -27.49 -12.30
N PHE A 323 -4.58 -28.32 -13.06
CA PHE A 323 -4.96 -29.70 -12.69
C PHE A 323 -5.98 -29.83 -11.55
N VAL A 324 -6.49 -28.73 -11.00
CA VAL A 324 -7.50 -28.76 -9.92
C VAL A 324 -8.77 -28.02 -10.34
N TYR A 325 -8.63 -26.75 -10.74
CA TYR A 325 -9.77 -25.88 -11.00
C TYR A 325 -9.45 -24.81 -12.04
#